data_AF-A0A6G2FTZ2-F1
#
_entry.id   AF-A0A6G2FTZ2-F1
#
_cell.length_a   1.000
_cell.length_b   1.000
_cell.length_c   1.000
_cell.angle_alpha   90.00
_cell.angle_beta   90.00
_cell.angle_gamma   90.00
#
_symmetry.space_group_name_H-M   'P 1'
#
loop_
_entity.id
_entity.type
_entity.pdbx_description
1 polymer ?
#
loop_
_entity_poly.entity_id
_entity_poly.type
_entity_poly.pdbx_seq_one_letter_code
_entity_poly.pdbx_strand_id
1 'polypeptide(L)'
;MGITDLTNRSTNKRKAARKKEHEVSKFYESNFGYDRCDVTPATRDGGKDFVCRGKGRDLHAEVKHWKRPVSSHEVKRMVDHGLQNDVDVAVHSTNGFTAGAEKLAGDYGVKITDKRTLRALDRTRQYIAKHGRYVLRHIGSGIKSLSRRLARTTASVAKKDRKESRVKGYSQAHRYNRSNSCDRNHRILSPQTVQEQK
;
A
#
# COMPACT_ATOMS: atom_id res chain seq x y z
N MET A 1 -43.91 -12.85 34.82
CA MET A 1 -42.64 -12.18 34.46
C MET A 1 -42.96 -10.73 34.12
N GLY A 2 -42.57 -9.79 34.98
CA GLY A 2 -43.03 -8.40 34.95
C GLY A 2 -42.36 -7.53 33.88
N ILE A 3 -43.08 -6.50 33.44
CA ILE A 3 -42.69 -5.50 32.42
C ILE A 3 -41.32 -4.84 32.71
N THR A 4 -40.91 -4.79 33.97
CA THR A 4 -39.60 -4.28 34.43
C THR A 4 -38.41 -5.13 33.99
N ASP A 5 -38.60 -6.43 33.72
CA ASP A 5 -37.51 -7.32 33.30
C ASP A 5 -37.18 -7.17 31.80
N LEU A 6 -38.19 -6.79 31.00
CA LEU A 6 -38.03 -6.55 29.55
C LEU A 6 -37.30 -5.23 29.27
N THR A 7 -37.59 -4.18 30.04
CA THR A 7 -36.95 -2.87 29.89
C THR A 7 -35.46 -2.95 30.22
N ASN A 8 -35.09 -3.64 31.30
CA ASN A 8 -33.69 -3.86 31.70
C ASN A 8 -32.88 -4.70 30.71
N ARG A 9 -33.47 -5.74 30.10
CA ARG A 9 -32.80 -6.51 29.03
C ARG A 9 -32.53 -5.67 27.79
N SER A 10 -33.45 -4.78 27.44
CA SER A 10 -33.32 -3.91 26.27
C SER A 10 -32.19 -2.87 26.42
N THR A 11 -32.05 -2.28 27.61
CA THR A 11 -31.02 -1.27 27.91
C THR A 11 -29.63 -1.90 27.95
N ASN A 12 -29.49 -3.09 28.56
CA ASN A 12 -28.23 -3.83 28.58
C ASN A 12 -27.77 -4.24 27.18
N LYS A 13 -28.69 -4.70 26.32
CA LYS A 13 -28.37 -5.05 24.93
C LYS A 13 -27.89 -3.83 24.14
N ARG A 14 -28.53 -2.67 24.30
CA ARG A 14 -28.10 -1.41 23.66
C ARG A 14 -26.73 -0.96 24.16
N LYS A 15 -26.48 -1.00 25.47
CA LYS A 15 -25.16 -0.70 26.04
C LYS A 15 -24.06 -1.62 25.48
N ALA A 16 -24.35 -2.91 25.32
CA ALA A 16 -23.40 -3.88 24.76
C ALA A 16 -23.11 -3.63 23.28
N ALA A 17 -24.14 -3.33 22.47
CA ALA A 17 -23.97 -2.93 21.07
C ALA A 17 -23.10 -1.68 20.97
N ARG A 18 -23.42 -0.65 21.75
CA ARG A 18 -22.67 0.60 21.77
C ARG A 18 -21.22 0.42 22.18
N LYS A 19 -20.96 -0.38 23.22
CA LYS A 19 -19.60 -0.73 23.63
C LYS A 19 -18.82 -1.37 22.47
N LYS A 20 -19.48 -2.22 21.68
CA LYS A 20 -18.85 -2.86 20.52
C LYS A 20 -18.54 -1.85 19.41
N GLU A 21 -19.43 -0.90 19.15
CA GLU A 21 -19.18 0.19 18.19
C GLU A 21 -17.93 0.99 18.57
N HIS A 22 -17.76 1.35 19.85
CA HIS A 22 -16.56 2.03 20.34
C HIS A 22 -15.29 1.17 20.22
N GLU A 23 -15.38 -0.14 20.51
CA GLU A 23 -14.25 -1.06 20.35
C GLU A 23 -13.79 -1.12 18.88
N VAL A 24 -14.74 -1.25 17.96
CA VAL A 24 -14.46 -1.32 16.52
C VAL A 24 -13.95 0.02 16.00
N SER A 25 -14.53 1.16 16.42
CA SER A 25 -14.05 2.47 15.96
C SER A 25 -12.60 2.72 16.37
N LYS A 26 -12.21 2.39 17.60
CA LYS A 26 -10.82 2.49 18.07
C LYS A 26 -9.88 1.52 17.35
N PHE A 27 -10.36 0.34 17.02
CA PHE A 27 -9.62 -0.57 16.17
C PHE A 27 -9.35 0.05 14.79
N TYR A 28 -10.31 0.72 14.17
CA TYR A 28 -10.12 1.37 12.87
C TYR A 28 -9.14 2.53 12.93
N GLU A 29 -9.31 3.42 13.89
CA GLU A 29 -8.43 4.56 14.18
C GLU A 29 -6.97 4.09 14.27
N SER A 30 -6.74 3.03 15.04
CA SER A 30 -5.38 2.57 15.32
C SER A 30 -4.74 1.78 14.17
N ASN A 31 -5.52 1.10 13.33
CA ASN A 31 -4.98 0.10 12.37
C ASN A 31 -5.02 0.53 10.91
N PHE A 32 -5.86 1.50 10.56
CA PHE A 32 -6.07 1.88 9.17
C PHE A 32 -5.63 3.31 8.86
N GLY A 33 -4.90 3.96 9.76
CA GLY A 33 -4.28 5.27 9.50
C GLY A 33 -5.27 6.43 9.47
N TYR A 34 -6.42 6.29 10.12
CA TYR A 34 -7.37 7.39 10.32
C TYR A 34 -6.91 8.26 11.48
N ASP A 35 -7.07 9.58 11.36
CA ASP A 35 -6.67 10.53 12.39
C ASP A 35 -7.59 10.43 13.63
N ARG A 36 -8.89 10.14 13.40
CA ARG A 36 -9.90 10.05 14.45
C ARG A 36 -11.10 9.22 14.01
N CYS A 37 -11.63 8.36 14.88
CA CYS A 37 -12.92 7.70 14.67
C CYS A 37 -13.93 8.02 15.78
N ASP A 38 -15.06 8.61 15.41
CA ASP A 38 -16.14 9.04 16.31
C ASP A 38 -17.38 8.18 16.13
N VAL A 39 -17.91 7.64 17.22
CA VAL A 39 -19.16 6.86 17.21
C VAL A 39 -20.36 7.82 17.13
N THR A 40 -21.25 7.62 16.16
CA THR A 40 -22.37 8.52 15.88
C THR A 40 -23.45 8.46 16.96
N PRO A 41 -24.20 9.53 17.24
CA PRO A 41 -25.34 9.45 18.15
C PRO A 41 -26.37 8.42 17.68
N ALA A 42 -27.00 7.70 18.62
CA ALA A 42 -27.97 6.65 18.31
C ALA A 42 -29.25 7.14 17.61
N THR A 43 -29.47 8.46 17.56
CA THR A 43 -30.57 9.10 16.84
C THR A 43 -29.99 9.89 15.68
N ARG A 44 -30.51 9.63 14.46
CA ARG A 44 -30.10 10.29 13.19
C ARG A 44 -28.73 9.90 12.66
N ASP A 45 -28.30 8.67 12.91
CA ASP A 45 -27.06 8.14 12.37
C ASP A 45 -27.07 8.03 10.83
N GLY A 46 -28.24 7.94 10.20
CA GLY A 46 -28.34 7.68 8.76
C GLY A 46 -27.81 6.29 8.40
N GLY A 47 -27.85 5.34 9.35
CA GLY A 47 -27.42 3.96 9.14
C GLY A 47 -25.93 3.68 9.31
N LYS A 48 -25.15 4.57 9.95
CA LYS A 48 -23.71 4.35 10.25
C LYS A 48 -23.44 4.45 11.75
N ASP A 49 -22.72 3.50 12.30
CA ASP A 49 -22.44 3.47 13.74
C ASP A 49 -21.25 4.35 14.12
N PHE A 50 -20.28 4.53 13.22
CA PHE A 50 -19.16 5.44 13.45
C PHE A 50 -18.61 6.02 12.14
N VAL A 51 -17.89 7.13 12.29
CA VAL A 51 -17.21 7.83 11.19
C VAL A 51 -15.74 7.95 11.53
N CYS A 52 -14.88 7.63 10.57
CA CYS A 52 -13.44 7.88 10.67
C CYS A 52 -13.04 8.99 9.70
N ARG A 53 -12.29 9.97 10.22
CA ARG A 53 -11.72 11.06 9.44
C ARG A 53 -10.28 10.72 9.07
N GLY A 54 -9.95 10.88 7.80
CA GLY A 54 -8.60 10.69 7.28
C GLY A 54 -8.22 11.80 6.31
N LYS A 55 -6.93 11.94 6.02
CA LYS A 55 -6.36 13.02 5.19
C LYS A 55 -6.82 13.03 3.71
N GLY A 56 -7.58 12.03 3.28
CA GLY A 56 -8.08 11.90 1.91
C GLY A 56 -9.59 11.81 1.85
N ARG A 57 -10.16 10.79 2.47
CA ARG A 57 -11.60 10.53 2.44
C ARG A 57 -12.08 10.02 3.79
N ASP A 58 -13.27 10.45 4.15
CA ASP A 58 -13.96 9.96 5.35
C ASP A 58 -14.48 8.53 5.09
N LEU A 59 -14.49 7.74 6.16
CA LEU A 59 -15.03 6.39 6.18
C LEU A 59 -16.29 6.35 7.04
N HIS A 60 -17.40 5.88 6.48
CA HIS A 60 -18.62 5.56 7.20
C HIS A 60 -18.71 4.06 7.45
N ALA A 61 -18.90 3.66 8.70
CA ALA A 61 -18.86 2.25 9.07
C ALA A 61 -20.10 1.80 9.84
N GLU A 62 -20.49 0.54 9.64
CA GLU A 62 -21.58 -0.10 10.35
C GLU A 62 -21.15 -1.41 11.03
N VAL A 63 -21.70 -1.68 12.21
CA VAL A 63 -21.34 -2.77 13.12
C VAL A 63 -22.56 -3.68 13.32
N LYS A 64 -22.53 -4.84 12.67
CA LYS A 64 -23.58 -5.85 12.78
C LYS A 64 -23.28 -6.87 13.88
N HIS A 65 -24.00 -6.74 14.99
CA HIS A 65 -23.97 -7.70 16.10
C HIS A 65 -25.12 -8.72 16.02
N TRP A 66 -25.15 -9.52 14.95
CA TRP A 66 -26.19 -10.52 14.72
C TRP A 66 -25.67 -11.94 14.93
N LYS A 67 -26.56 -12.87 15.31
CA LYS A 67 -26.24 -14.30 15.44
C LYS A 67 -25.96 -14.99 14.09
N ARG A 68 -26.39 -14.38 12.99
CA ARG A 68 -26.21 -14.88 11.62
C ARG A 68 -25.15 -14.06 10.87
N PRO A 69 -24.52 -14.64 9.83
CA PRO A 69 -23.65 -13.90 8.94
C PRO A 69 -24.36 -12.73 8.26
N VAL A 70 -23.60 -11.69 7.93
CA VAL A 70 -24.08 -10.53 7.17
C VAL A 70 -24.27 -10.91 5.70
N SER A 71 -25.44 -10.59 5.15
CA SER A 71 -25.81 -10.85 3.76
C SER A 71 -25.36 -9.74 2.82
N SER A 72 -25.33 -10.03 1.51
CA SER A 72 -24.99 -9.07 0.46
C SER A 72 -25.88 -7.83 0.48
N HIS A 73 -27.14 -7.95 0.90
CA HIS A 73 -28.05 -6.81 1.03
C HIS A 73 -27.51 -5.70 1.93
N GLU A 74 -26.90 -6.03 3.08
CA GLU A 74 -26.36 -5.03 4.00
C GLU A 74 -25.13 -4.34 3.42
N VAL A 75 -24.27 -5.11 2.75
CA VAL A 75 -23.10 -4.57 2.05
C VAL A 75 -23.54 -3.65 0.94
N LYS A 76 -24.53 -4.04 0.13
CA LYS A 76 -25.09 -3.21 -0.95
C LYS A 76 -25.64 -1.90 -0.39
N ARG A 77 -26.39 -1.94 0.73
CA ARG A 77 -26.91 -0.72 1.36
C ARG A 77 -25.80 0.24 1.76
N MET A 78 -24.68 -0.27 2.26
CA MET A 78 -23.51 0.56 2.56
C MET A 78 -22.82 1.07 1.28
N VAL A 79 -22.73 0.28 0.21
CA VAL A 79 -22.23 0.75 -1.09
C VAL A 79 -23.06 1.92 -1.59
N ASP A 80 -24.40 1.76 -1.62
CA ASP A 80 -25.32 2.80 -2.09
C ASP A 80 -25.15 4.09 -1.25
N HIS A 81 -24.97 3.95 0.08
CA HIS A 81 -24.68 5.06 0.99
C HIS A 81 -23.34 5.75 0.69
N GLY A 82 -22.28 4.98 0.45
CA GLY A 82 -20.96 5.49 0.10
C GLY A 82 -20.98 6.30 -1.20
N LEU A 83 -21.67 5.77 -2.22
CA LEU A 83 -21.86 6.45 -3.50
C LEU A 83 -22.67 7.75 -3.36
N GLN A 84 -23.74 7.74 -2.56
CA GLN A 84 -24.58 8.92 -2.36
C GLN A 84 -23.86 10.05 -1.60
N ASN A 85 -22.98 9.71 -0.67
CA ASN A 85 -22.32 10.68 0.22
C ASN A 85 -20.86 10.97 -0.15
N ASP A 86 -20.34 10.36 -1.21
CA ASP A 86 -18.95 10.46 -1.65
C ASP A 86 -17.92 10.07 -0.56
N VAL A 87 -18.18 8.97 0.15
CA VAL A 87 -17.36 8.47 1.26
C VAL A 87 -16.98 7.02 1.07
N ASP A 88 -15.88 6.61 1.69
CA ASP A 88 -15.57 5.18 1.81
C ASP A 88 -16.50 4.52 2.82
N VAL A 89 -16.74 3.22 2.66
CA VAL A 89 -17.61 2.46 3.55
C VAL A 89 -16.99 1.18 4.07
N ALA A 90 -17.36 0.85 5.31
CA ALA A 90 -16.94 -0.37 5.98
C ALA A 90 -18.10 -1.08 6.69
N VAL A 91 -17.99 -2.40 6.78
CA VAL A 91 -18.91 -3.24 7.56
C VAL A 91 -18.12 -4.12 8.51
N HIS A 92 -18.48 -4.10 9.78
CA HIS A 92 -17.98 -5.02 10.79
C HIS A 92 -19.05 -6.06 11.15
N SER A 93 -18.69 -7.34 11.16
CA SER A 93 -19.59 -8.41 11.60
C SER A 93 -19.02 -9.22 12.76
N THR A 94 -19.85 -9.48 13.76
CA THR A 94 -19.47 -10.39 14.86
C THR A 94 -19.43 -11.86 14.46
N ASN A 95 -20.24 -12.27 13.46
CA ASN A 95 -20.40 -13.65 13.02
C ASN A 95 -20.11 -13.85 11.52
N GLY A 96 -19.24 -13.00 10.97
CA GLY A 96 -18.75 -13.11 9.59
C GLY A 96 -19.76 -12.70 8.53
N PHE A 97 -19.49 -13.10 7.30
CA PHE A 97 -20.18 -12.69 6.09
C PHE A 97 -20.60 -13.92 5.28
N THR A 98 -21.66 -13.77 4.49
CA THR A 98 -21.98 -14.75 3.44
C THR A 98 -21.01 -14.59 2.26
N ALA A 99 -20.78 -15.65 1.49
CA ALA A 99 -19.91 -15.58 0.30
C ALA A 99 -20.34 -14.49 -0.70
N GLY A 100 -21.64 -14.29 -0.88
CA GLY A 100 -22.17 -13.21 -1.71
C GLY A 100 -21.86 -11.81 -1.17
N ALA A 101 -21.83 -11.64 0.16
CA ALA A 101 -21.43 -10.39 0.78
C ALA A 101 -19.92 -10.11 0.64
N GLU A 102 -19.10 -11.15 0.77
CA GLU A 102 -17.64 -11.06 0.57
C GLU A 102 -17.30 -10.72 -0.88
N LYS A 103 -17.94 -11.39 -1.83
CA LYS A 103 -17.78 -11.09 -3.26
C LYS A 103 -18.18 -9.64 -3.56
N LEU A 104 -19.37 -9.21 -3.12
CA LEU A 104 -19.84 -7.85 -3.34
C LEU A 104 -18.92 -6.81 -2.70
N ALA A 105 -18.42 -7.07 -1.49
CA ALA A 105 -17.47 -6.19 -0.84
C ALA A 105 -16.17 -6.06 -1.65
N GLY A 106 -15.66 -7.17 -2.19
CA GLY A 106 -14.50 -7.17 -3.09
C GLY A 106 -14.74 -6.38 -4.38
N ASP A 107 -15.88 -6.59 -5.03
CA ASP A 107 -16.24 -5.94 -6.29
C ASP A 107 -16.32 -4.40 -6.16
N TYR A 108 -16.77 -3.90 -4.99
CA TYR A 108 -16.95 -2.46 -4.73
C TYR A 108 -15.89 -1.85 -3.81
N GLY A 109 -14.87 -2.61 -3.40
CA GLY A 109 -13.83 -2.12 -2.48
C GLY A 109 -14.33 -1.79 -1.07
N VAL A 110 -15.45 -2.37 -0.62
CA VAL A 110 -15.98 -2.18 0.73
C VAL A 110 -15.09 -2.90 1.73
N LYS A 111 -14.66 -2.20 2.78
CA LYS A 111 -13.83 -2.80 3.82
C LYS A 111 -14.70 -3.64 4.76
N ILE A 112 -14.56 -4.96 4.70
CA ILE A 112 -15.23 -5.88 5.62
C ILE A 112 -14.26 -6.36 6.71
N THR A 113 -14.73 -6.39 7.95
CA THR A 113 -13.95 -6.88 9.10
C THR A 113 -14.82 -7.77 9.97
N ASP A 114 -14.24 -8.76 10.63
CA ASP A 114 -14.96 -9.59 11.58
C ASP A 114 -14.22 -9.77 12.90
N LYS A 115 -14.83 -10.51 13.84
CA LYS A 115 -14.20 -10.82 15.13
C LYS A 115 -12.85 -11.53 14.99
N ARG A 116 -12.64 -12.32 13.92
CA ARG A 116 -11.37 -13.00 13.65
C ARG A 116 -10.32 -12.01 13.19
N THR A 117 -10.68 -11.05 12.34
CA THR A 117 -9.81 -9.94 11.91
C THR A 117 -9.30 -9.13 13.10
N LEU A 118 -10.19 -8.73 14.01
CA LEU A 118 -9.83 -7.98 15.22
C LEU A 118 -8.82 -8.76 16.08
N ARG A 119 -9.09 -10.06 16.32
CA ARG A 119 -8.20 -10.93 17.11
C ARG A 119 -6.86 -11.17 16.43
N ALA A 120 -6.85 -11.35 15.12
CA ALA A 120 -5.62 -11.59 14.36
C ALA A 120 -4.69 -10.38 14.44
N LEU A 121 -5.22 -9.17 14.25
CA LEU A 121 -4.42 -7.95 14.31
C LEU A 121 -3.96 -7.60 15.73
N ASP A 122 -4.79 -7.86 16.75
CA ASP A 122 -4.37 -7.72 18.14
C ASP A 122 -3.22 -8.68 18.51
N ARG A 123 -3.32 -9.94 18.08
CA ARG A 123 -2.22 -10.92 18.24
C ARG A 123 -0.95 -10.47 17.53
N THR A 124 -1.07 -9.98 16.30
CA THR A 124 0.08 -9.45 15.54
C THR A 124 0.71 -8.26 16.25
N ARG A 125 -0.08 -7.34 16.81
CA ARG A 125 0.42 -6.23 17.62
C ARG A 125 1.17 -6.70 18.86
N GLN A 126 0.59 -7.63 19.62
CA GLN A 126 1.24 -8.18 20.80
C GLN A 126 2.56 -8.88 20.45
N TYR A 127 2.57 -9.63 19.33
CA TYR A 127 3.78 -10.26 18.82
C TYR A 127 4.84 -9.22 18.44
N ILE A 128 4.48 -8.17 17.71
CA ILE A 128 5.41 -7.08 17.35
C ILE A 128 5.88 -6.32 18.60
N ALA A 129 5.03 -6.07 19.58
CA ALA A 129 5.44 -5.42 20.82
C ALA A 129 6.47 -6.27 21.58
N LYS A 130 6.26 -7.59 21.63
CA LYS A 130 7.12 -8.54 22.34
C LYS A 130 8.42 -8.85 21.58
N HIS A 131 8.36 -8.97 20.26
CA HIS A 131 9.44 -9.50 19.41
C HIS A 131 9.95 -8.50 18.36
N GLY A 132 9.39 -7.30 18.27
CA GLY A 132 9.67 -6.33 17.22
C GLY A 132 11.13 -5.90 17.14
N ARG A 133 11.83 -5.82 18.27
CA ARG A 133 13.29 -5.59 18.29
C ARG A 133 14.08 -6.73 17.63
N TYR A 134 13.59 -7.97 17.74
CA TYR A 134 14.20 -9.16 17.15
C TYR A 134 13.93 -9.22 15.64
N VAL A 135 12.68 -8.94 15.23
CA VAL A 135 12.25 -8.92 13.82
C VAL A 135 12.97 -7.81 13.04
N LEU A 136 13.03 -6.58 13.58
CA LEU A 136 13.73 -5.46 12.96
C LEU A 136 15.23 -5.73 12.79
N ARG A 137 15.87 -6.39 13.78
CA ARG A 137 17.29 -6.75 13.72
C ARG A 137 17.57 -7.77 12.62
N HIS A 138 16.71 -8.76 12.42
CA HIS A 138 16.89 -9.77 11.38
C HIS A 138 16.53 -9.28 9.97
N ILE A 139 15.47 -8.49 9.81
CA ILE A 139 15.16 -7.85 8.52
C ILE A 139 16.29 -6.91 8.11
N GLY A 140 16.82 -6.10 9.04
CA GLY A 140 17.95 -5.21 8.78
C GLY A 140 19.21 -5.97 8.32
N SER A 141 19.49 -7.14 8.91
CA SER A 141 20.60 -7.98 8.46
C SER A 141 20.37 -8.61 7.09
N GLY A 142 19.13 -9.01 6.76
CA GLY A 142 18.75 -9.52 5.44
C GLY A 142 18.85 -8.47 4.34
N ILE A 143 18.38 -7.24 4.59
CA ILE A 143 18.50 -6.13 3.63
C ILE A 143 19.98 -5.78 3.40
N LYS A 144 20.80 -5.71 4.46
CA LYS A 144 22.25 -5.47 4.32
C LYS A 144 22.98 -6.57 3.55
N SER A 145 22.51 -7.82 3.58
CA SER A 145 23.12 -8.92 2.82
C SER A 145 22.71 -8.85 1.34
N LEU A 146 21.44 -8.54 1.06
CA LEU A 146 20.91 -8.33 -0.29
C LEU A 146 21.55 -7.12 -0.98
N SER A 147 21.65 -5.97 -0.30
CA SER A 147 22.31 -4.77 -0.84
C SER A 147 23.78 -5.03 -1.17
N ARG A 148 24.50 -5.80 -0.33
CA ARG A 148 25.90 -6.20 -0.60
C ARG A 148 26.01 -7.14 -1.81
N ARG A 149 25.06 -8.05 -2.00
CA ARG A 149 25.00 -8.92 -3.19
C ARG A 149 24.75 -8.09 -4.46
N LEU A 150 23.74 -7.23 -4.45
CA LEU A 150 23.43 -6.34 -5.57
C LEU A 150 24.63 -5.46 -5.96
N ALA A 151 25.29 -4.83 -4.98
CA ALA A 151 26.48 -4.01 -5.22
C ALA A 151 27.66 -4.80 -5.83
N ARG A 152 27.83 -6.08 -5.46
CA ARG A 152 28.85 -6.95 -6.07
C ARG A 152 28.48 -7.33 -7.51
N THR A 153 27.21 -7.60 -7.76
CA THR A 153 26.73 -7.93 -9.11
C THR A 153 26.91 -6.74 -10.05
N THR A 154 26.49 -5.54 -9.66
CA THR A 154 26.66 -4.33 -10.47
C THR A 154 28.14 -3.99 -10.70
N ALA A 155 28.98 -4.14 -9.67
CA ALA A 155 30.43 -3.96 -9.82
C ALA A 155 31.06 -4.99 -10.78
N SER A 156 30.55 -6.23 -10.82
CA SER A 156 31.04 -7.26 -11.75
C SER A 156 30.64 -6.99 -13.20
N VAL A 157 29.41 -6.52 -13.42
CA VAL A 157 28.89 -6.12 -14.73
C VAL A 157 29.69 -4.91 -15.25
N ALA A 158 29.88 -3.89 -14.43
CA ALA A 158 30.68 -2.72 -14.77
C ALA A 158 32.14 -3.08 -15.14
N LYS A 159 32.75 -4.06 -14.47
CA LYS A 159 34.09 -4.56 -14.82
C LYS A 159 34.11 -5.33 -16.14
N LYS A 160 33.03 -6.06 -16.48
CA LYS A 160 32.89 -6.76 -17.75
C LYS A 160 32.75 -5.78 -18.92
N ASP A 161 31.90 -4.76 -18.77
CA ASP A 161 31.71 -3.70 -19.77
C ASP A 161 32.99 -2.90 -20.02
N ARG A 162 33.79 -2.65 -18.96
CA ARG A 162 35.09 -1.99 -19.07
C ARG A 162 36.15 -2.84 -19.77
N LYS A 163 36.06 -4.18 -19.69
CA LYS A 163 36.91 -5.10 -20.47
C LYS A 163 36.48 -5.15 -21.93
N GLU A 164 35.19 -5.24 -22.22
CA GLU A 164 34.68 -5.30 -23.60
C GLU A 164 34.89 -3.99 -24.38
N SER A 165 34.70 -2.84 -23.74
CA SER A 165 35.01 -1.52 -24.33
C SER A 165 36.50 -1.34 -24.62
N ARG A 166 37.38 -1.88 -23.75
CA ARG A 166 38.83 -1.87 -23.96
C ARG A 166 39.27 -2.78 -25.12
N VAL A 167 38.61 -3.92 -25.33
CA VAL A 167 38.84 -4.80 -26.49
C VAL A 167 38.36 -4.15 -27.80
N LYS A 168 37.20 -3.49 -27.79
CA LYS A 168 36.67 -2.77 -28.98
C LYS A 168 37.55 -1.58 -29.39
N GLY A 169 38.06 -0.81 -28.42
CA GLY A 169 38.97 0.30 -28.68
C GLY A 169 40.28 -0.13 -29.34
N TYR A 170 40.84 -1.28 -28.96
CA TYR A 170 42.01 -1.86 -29.64
C TYR A 170 41.72 -2.26 -31.10
N SER A 171 40.51 -2.72 -31.42
CA SER A 171 40.14 -3.10 -32.80
C SER A 171 39.93 -1.90 -33.74
N GLN A 172 39.45 -0.76 -33.21
CA GLN A 172 39.30 0.47 -34.00
C GLN A 172 40.64 1.17 -34.26
N ALA A 173 41.55 1.19 -33.29
CA ALA A 173 42.89 1.75 -33.47
C ALA A 173 43.71 0.99 -34.54
N HIS A 174 43.51 -0.32 -34.69
CA HIS A 174 44.15 -1.11 -35.74
C HIS A 174 43.53 -0.93 -37.14
N ARG A 175 42.27 -0.51 -37.26
CA ARG A 175 41.66 -0.20 -38.57
C ARG A 175 42.08 1.16 -39.10
N TYR A 176 42.28 2.15 -38.22
CA TYR A 176 42.69 3.50 -38.63
C TYR A 176 44.15 3.58 -39.12
N ASN A 177 45.03 2.66 -38.70
CA ASN A 177 46.43 2.63 -39.13
C ASN A 177 46.67 1.88 -40.45
N ARG A 178 45.66 1.24 -41.05
CA ARG A 178 45.80 0.51 -42.33
C ARG A 178 45.36 1.32 -43.55
N SER A 179 44.70 2.46 -43.36
CA SER A 179 44.18 3.31 -44.45
C SER A 179 45.06 4.52 -44.79
N ASN A 180 46.18 4.74 -44.08
CA ASN A 180 47.06 5.91 -44.28
C ASN A 180 48.43 5.60 -44.91
N SER A 181 48.66 4.40 -45.45
CA SER A 181 49.98 4.02 -46.01
C SER A 181 50.07 4.06 -47.54
N CYS A 182 49.07 4.59 -48.26
CA CYS A 182 48.98 4.45 -49.72
C CYS A 182 48.75 5.74 -50.50
N ASP A 183 49.15 6.93 -50.01
CA ASP A 183 49.08 8.16 -50.82
C ASP A 183 50.21 9.15 -50.47
N ARG A 184 51.44 8.77 -50.81
CA ARG A 184 52.56 9.73 -50.95
C ARG A 184 53.30 9.43 -52.24
N ASN A 185 52.91 10.09 -53.33
CA ASN A 185 53.81 10.38 -54.44
C ASN A 185 53.31 11.57 -55.27
N HIS A 186 54.27 12.45 -55.58
CA HIS A 186 54.21 13.63 -56.44
C HIS A 186 53.45 14.85 -55.88
N ARG A 187 53.92 16.10 -56.01
CA ARG A 187 54.89 16.67 -56.94
C ARG A 187 55.41 18.00 -56.36
N ILE A 188 56.69 18.24 -56.56
CA ILE A 188 57.39 19.51 -56.45
C ILE A 188 56.79 20.50 -57.45
N LEU A 189 56.58 21.77 -57.07
CA LEU A 189 56.97 22.96 -57.83
C LEU A 189 56.81 24.23 -56.98
N SER A 190 57.81 25.08 -57.11
CA SER A 190 58.14 26.26 -56.30
C SER A 190 57.52 27.55 -56.91
N PRO A 191 57.95 28.78 -56.54
CA PRO A 191 57.07 29.80 -55.95
C PRO A 191 56.84 31.02 -56.86
N GLN A 192 55.77 31.80 -56.65
CA GLN A 192 55.73 33.21 -57.06
C GLN A 192 54.99 34.11 -56.06
N THR A 193 55.78 34.93 -55.38
CA THR A 193 55.73 36.42 -55.32
C THR A 193 54.42 37.20 -55.50
N VAL A 194 54.26 38.20 -54.60
CA VAL A 194 53.76 39.59 -54.81
C VAL A 194 52.23 39.69 -54.96
N GLN A 195 51.46 40.59 -54.33
CA GLN A 195 51.64 41.99 -53.95
C GLN A 195 50.59 42.43 -52.92
N GLU A 196 50.88 43.54 -52.24
CA GLU A 196 49.97 44.40 -51.47
C GLU A 196 48.64 44.71 -52.19
N GLN A 197 47.58 45.04 -51.43
CA GLN A 197 47.06 46.41 -51.35
C GLN A 197 45.89 46.55 -50.37
N LYS A 198 46.10 47.50 -49.43
CA LYS A 198 45.17 48.40 -48.73
C LYS A 198 44.07 47.82 -47.84
#